data_AF-A0A561WD69-F1
#
_entry.id   AF-A0A561WD69-F1
#
_cell.length_a   1.000
_cell.length_b   1.000
_cell.length_c   1.000
_cell.angle_alpha   90.00
_cell.angle_beta   90.00
_cell.angle_gamma   90.00
#
_symmetry.space_group_name_H-M   'P 1'
#
loop_
_entity.id
_entity.type
_entity.pdbx_description
1 polymer ?
#
loop_
_entity_poly.entity_id
_entity_poly.type
_entity_poly.pdbx_seq_one_letter_code
_entity_poly.pdbx_strand_id
1 'polypeptide(L)' 'MFDLTARRGLVACGTMLDGTPVSGLSFVDELTGAPIRVIGVDFPTPTTQRTGQHLLVVSREDAALVRPGRVWAGQVVSGS' A
#
# COMPACT_ATOMS: atom_id res chain seq x y z
N MET A 1 3.82 5.24 16.54
CA MET A 1 4.86 4.28 16.14
C MET A 1 4.18 2.93 15.97
N PHE A 2 3.89 2.52 14.74
CA PHE A 2 3.33 1.19 14.47
C PHE A 2 4.47 0.18 14.44
N ASP A 3 4.39 -0.87 15.26
CA ASP A 3 5.39 -1.94 15.30
C ASP A 3 5.33 -2.76 14.01
N LEU A 4 6.21 -2.41 13.08
CA LEU A 4 6.40 -3.05 11.78
C LEU A 4 7.04 -4.44 11.91
N THR A 5 7.73 -4.70 13.02
CA THR A 5 8.44 -5.97 13.27
C THR A 5 7.49 -7.03 13.79
N ALA A 6 6.56 -6.67 14.67
CA ALA A 6 5.58 -7.60 15.25
C ALA A 6 4.55 -8.14 14.24
N ARG A 7 4.34 -7.45 13.10
CA ARG A 7 3.25 -7.78 12.16
C ARG A 7 3.64 -8.51 10.89
N ARG A 8 4.92 -8.91 10.73
CA ARG A 8 5.41 -9.47 9.45
C ARG A 8 4.98 -8.57 8.28
N GLY A 9 5.19 -7.26 8.40
CA GLY A 9 4.88 -6.30 7.35
C GLY A 9 6.04 -6.17 6.36
N LEU A 10 5.71 -5.89 5.10
CA LEU A 10 6.65 -5.41 4.09
C LEU A 10 6.34 -3.93 3.82
N VAL A 11 7.34 -3.06 3.95
CA VAL A 11 7.18 -1.64 3.57
C VAL A 11 7.29 -1.53 2.05
N ALA A 12 6.25 -0.99 1.43
CA ALA A 12 6.24 -0.59 0.04
C ALA A 12 6.18 0.94 -0.03
N CYS A 13 7.05 1.53 -0.85
CA CYS A 13 7.00 2.96 -1.15
C CYS A 13 6.59 3.12 -2.61
N GLY A 14 5.62 3.98 -2.87
CA GLY A 14 5.15 4.27 -4.21
C GLY A 14 4.64 5.70 -4.33
N THR A 15 4.35 6.11 -5.55
CA THR A 15 3.64 7.35 -5.83
C THR A 15 2.18 7.02 -6.10
N MET A 16 1.28 7.72 -5.44
CA MET A 16 -0.15 7.59 -5.72
C MET A 16 -0.48 8.51 -6.89
N LEU A 17 -0.98 7.95 -7.99
CA LEU A 17 -1.33 8.72 -9.19
C LEU A 17 -2.64 9.49 -8.98
N ASP A 18 -3.56 8.91 -8.21
CA ASP A 18 -4.87 9.44 -7.90
C ASP A 18 -5.40 8.96 -6.54
N GLY A 19 -6.25 9.77 -5.92
CA GLY A 19 -6.85 9.46 -4.61
C GLY A 19 -5.95 9.76 -3.42
N THR A 20 -6.34 9.25 -2.25
CA THR A 20 -5.58 9.39 -0.99
C THR A 20 -5.69 8.07 -0.23
N PRO A 21 -4.58 7.53 0.29
CA PRO A 21 -4.65 6.28 1.00
C PRO A 21 -5.38 6.48 2.34
N VAL A 22 -6.52 5.82 2.49
CA VAL A 22 -7.27 5.70 3.73
C VAL A 22 -7.11 4.30 4.33
N SER A 23 -7.32 4.19 5.64
CA SER A 23 -7.33 2.88 6.31
C SER A 23 -8.42 1.98 5.73
N GLY A 24 -8.10 0.71 5.48
CA GLY A 24 -9.05 -0.27 4.91
C GLY A 24 -9.07 -0.33 3.38
N LEU A 25 -8.21 0.41 2.68
CA LEU A 25 -8.01 0.25 1.24
C LEU A 25 -7.46 -1.13 0.91
N SER A 26 -8.06 -1.77 -0.09
CA SER A 26 -7.53 -2.95 -0.75
C SER A 26 -6.98 -2.57 -2.12
N PHE A 27 -5.89 -3.21 -2.52
CA PHE A 27 -5.31 -3.01 -3.85
C PHE A 27 -5.33 -4.31 -4.63
N VAL A 28 -5.27 -4.21 -5.95
CA VAL A 28 -5.00 -5.33 -6.85
C VAL A 28 -3.81 -4.99 -7.73
N ASP A 29 -2.93 -5.97 -7.98
CA ASP A 29 -1.86 -5.82 -8.97
C ASP A 29 -2.47 -5.78 -10.37
N GLU A 30 -2.25 -4.70 -11.14
CA GLU A 30 -2.90 -4.54 -12.45
C GLU A 30 -2.47 -5.61 -13.47
N LEU A 31 -1.25 -6.13 -13.34
CA LEU A 31 -0.73 -7.11 -14.29
C LEU A 31 -1.34 -8.50 -14.07
N THR A 32 -1.50 -8.94 -12.82
CA THR A 32 -1.93 -10.30 -12.48
C THR A 32 -3.36 -10.38 -11.96
N GLY A 33 -3.96 -9.25 -11.59
CA GLY A 33 -5.24 -9.19 -10.88
C GLY A 33 -5.19 -9.71 -9.44
N ALA A 34 -4.00 -10.07 -8.93
CA ALA A 34 -3.86 -10.63 -7.60
C ALA A 34 -4.12 -9.57 -6.51
N PRO A 35 -4.88 -9.90 -5.45
CA PRO A 35 -5.12 -8.96 -4.36
C PRO A 35 -3.86 -8.69 -3.56
N ILE A 36 -3.73 -7.45 -3.08
CA ILE A 36 -2.63 -6.97 -2.25
C ILE A 36 -3.23 -6.44 -0.94
N ARG A 37 -2.89 -7.09 0.17
CA ARG A 37 -3.41 -6.73 1.49
C ARG A 37 -2.52 -5.67 2.14
N VAL A 38 -3.06 -4.46 2.26
CA VAL A 38 -2.47 -3.37 3.04
C VAL A 38 -2.89 -3.53 4.50
N ILE A 39 -1.91 -3.71 5.38
CA ILE A 39 -2.10 -3.87 6.83
C ILE A 39 -1.77 -2.59 7.61
N GLY A 40 -1.32 -1.55 6.92
CA GLY A 40 -1.06 -0.23 7.48
C GLY A 40 -0.75 0.79 6.40
N VAL A 41 -1.07 2.05 6.68
CA VAL A 41 -0.69 3.21 5.88
C VAL A 41 0.15 4.09 6.78
N ASP A 42 1.33 4.50 6.32
CA ASP A 42 2.07 5.54 7.02
C ASP A 42 1.59 6.91 6.53
N PHE A 43 1.30 7.80 7.48
CA PHE A 43 0.71 9.09 7.15
C PHE A 43 1.78 10.04 6.60
N PRO A 44 1.43 10.90 5.63
CA PRO A 44 2.40 11.77 5.00
C PRO A 44 3.12 12.66 6.03
N THR A 45 4.44 12.62 6.05
CA THR A 45 5.29 13.61 6.72
C THR A 45 5.46 14.82 5.79
N PRO A 46 5.89 16.00 6.28
CA PRO A 46 6.18 17.15 5.41
C PRO A 46 7.14 16.81 4.25
N THR A 47 8.03 15.85 4.46
CA THR A 47 8.95 15.34 3.43
C THR A 47 8.24 14.51 2.37
N THR A 48 7.38 13.57 2.76
CA THR A 48 6.69 12.70 1.80
C THR A 48 5.54 13.42 1.08
N GLN A 49 4.94 14.43 1.71
CA GLN A 49 4.00 15.35 1.05
C GLN A 49 4.67 16.12 -0.09
N ARG A 50 5.91 16.58 0.10
CA ARG A 50 6.66 17.32 -0.95
C ARG A 50 6.97 16.43 -2.15
N THR A 51 7.16 15.13 -1.96
CA THR A 51 7.52 14.18 -3.03
C THR A 51 6.32 13.43 -3.62
N GLY A 52 5.12 13.58 -3.05
CA GLY A 52 3.95 12.79 -3.44
C GLY A 52 4.12 11.29 -3.18
N GLN A 53 5.06 10.92 -2.32
CA GLN A 53 5.34 9.52 -2.00
C GLN A 53 4.47 9.05 -0.83
N HIS A 54 4.00 7.83 -0.96
CA HIS A 54 3.21 7.16 0.06
C HIS A 54 3.89 5.87 0.47
N LEU A 55 3.87 5.61 1.78
CA LEU A 55 4.42 4.42 2.40
C LEU A 55 3.25 3.56 2.85
N LEU A 56 3.19 2.34 2.31
CA LEU A 56 2.20 1.33 2.66
C LEU A 56 2.91 0.17 3.34
N VAL A 57 2.27 -0.38 4.37
CA VAL A 57 2.68 -1.63 4.99
C VAL A 57 1.80 -2.74 4.42
N VAL A 58 2.42 -3.65 3.68
CA VAL A 58 1.76 -4.77 2.99
C VAL A 58 2.01 -6.06 3.76
N SER A 59 1.10 -7.03 3.67
CA SER A 59 1.33 -8.38 4.18
C SER A 59 2.57 -9.02 3.56
N ARG A 60 3.45 -9.65 4.36
CA ARG A 60 4.61 -10.40 3.84
C ARG A 60 4.23 -11.57 2.95
N GLU A 61 3.04 -12.13 3.12
CA GLU A 61 2.52 -13.21 2.26
C GLU A 61 2.40 -12.75 0.80
N ASP A 62 2.16 -11.46 0.58
CA ASP A 62 1.98 -10.88 -0.76
C ASP A 62 3.31 -10.31 -1.31
N ALA A 63 4.45 -10.58 -0.64
CA ALA A 63 5.76 -9.99 -0.98
C ALA A 63 6.21 -10.27 -2.43
N ALA A 64 5.79 -11.38 -3.02
CA ALA A 64 6.12 -11.70 -4.42
C ALA A 64 5.51 -10.70 -5.42
N LEU A 65 4.40 -10.06 -5.04
CA LEU A 65 3.66 -9.04 -5.82
C LEU A 65 4.19 -7.62 -5.59
N VAL A 66 5.01 -7.42 -4.55
CA VAL A 66 5.57 -6.11 -4.18
C VAL A 66 6.96 -5.94 -4.78
N ARG A 67 7.02 -5.31 -5.95
CA ARG A 67 8.27 -5.06 -6.69
C ARG A 67 8.27 -3.67 -7.34
N PRO A 68 9.43 -3.03 -7.51
CA PRO A 68 9.54 -1.79 -8.28
C PRO A 68 8.93 -1.94 -9.68
N GLY A 69 8.21 -0.91 -10.13
CA GLY A 69 7.55 -0.89 -11.44
C GLY A 69 6.19 -1.60 -11.52
N ARG A 70 5.71 -2.21 -10.42
CA ARG A 70 4.33 -2.69 -10.34
C ARG A 70 3.36 -1.53 -10.14
N VAL A 71 2.20 -1.61 -10.80
CA VAL A 71 1.09 -0.67 -10.66
C VAL A 71 -0.04 -1.40 -9.95
N TRP A 72 -0.59 -0.74 -8.93
CA TRP A 72 -1.67 -1.28 -8.14
C TRP A 72 -2.89 -0.38 -8.25
N ALA A 73 -4.04 -0.97 -8.51
CA ALA A 73 -5.30 -0.24 -8.56
C ALA A 73 -6.00 -0.35 -7.19
N GLY A 74 -6.39 0.79 -6.64
CA GLY A 74 -7.21 0.83 -5.43
C GLY A 74 -8.61 0.33 -5.72
N GLN A 75 -9.12 -0.56 -4.87
CA GLN A 75 -10.51 -1.01 -4.93
C GLN A 75 -11.29 -0.45 -3.74
N VAL A 76 -12.40 0.22 -4.04
CA VAL A 76 -13.42 0.50 -3.04
C VAL A 76 -14.14 -0.81 -2.74
N VAL A 77 -13.82 -1.41 -1.60
CA VAL A 77 -14.62 -2.54 -1.11
C VAL A 77 -15.92 -1.95 -0.60
N SER A 78 -16.93 -1.89 -1.46
CA SER A 78 -18.30 -1.60 -1.04
C SER A 78 -18.76 -2.74 -0.13
N GLY A 79 -18.65 -2.55 1.18
CA GLY A 79 -19.20 -3.47 2.15
C GLY A 79 -20.72 -3.57 1.95
N SER A 80 -21.19 -4.76 1.59
CA SER A 80 -22.59 -5.18 1.66
C SER A 80 -23.00 -5.46 3.09
#